data_AF-A0A7L4QR87-F1
#
_entry.id   AF-A0A7L4QR87-F1
#
_cell.length_a   1.000
_cell.length_b   1.000
_cell.length_c   1.000
_cell.angle_alpha   90.00
_cell.angle_beta   90.00
_cell.angle_gamma   90.00
#
_symmetry.space_group_name_H-M   'P 1'
#
loop_
_entity.id
_entity.type
_entity.pdbx_description
1 polymer ?
#
loop_
_entity_poly.entity_id
_entity_poly.type
_entity_poly.pdbx_seq_one_letter_code
_entity_poly.pdbx_strand_id
1 'polypeptide(L)'
;MPEGPCFNQIWSEIILQNVTPRKSDNRVKKSCREYYLIEPGTVFRDVPITLSRAMLVGIDEEAGRILMPFRKPCHGTSLYAIDADREEIAGLRSELMAAPVRREKSSKRRKSPP
;
A
#
# COMPACT_ATOMS: atom_id res chain seq x y z
N MET A 1 -7.73 -14.16 -20.11
CA MET A 1 -8.33 -12.94 -19.53
C MET A 1 -7.65 -12.72 -18.19
N PRO A 2 -7.04 -11.56 -17.88
CA PRO A 2 -6.49 -11.38 -16.55
C PRO A 2 -7.65 -11.07 -15.59
N GLU A 3 -8.16 -12.12 -14.96
CA GLU A 3 -8.94 -12.05 -13.74
C GLU A 3 -7.96 -11.88 -12.58
N GLY A 4 -7.63 -10.63 -12.27
CA GLY A 4 -6.93 -10.27 -11.05
C GLY A 4 -7.71 -9.14 -10.37
N PRO A 5 -7.75 -9.08 -9.03
CA PRO A 5 -8.51 -8.07 -8.30
C PRO A 5 -8.00 -6.69 -8.73
N CYS A 6 -8.75 -6.05 -9.62
CA CYS A 6 -8.35 -4.77 -10.15
C CYS A 6 -8.65 -3.76 -9.06
N PHE A 7 -7.65 -2.98 -8.66
CA PHE A 7 -7.82 -1.87 -7.73
C PHE A 7 -8.95 -0.90 -8.14
N ASN A 8 -9.35 -0.91 -9.42
CA ASN A 8 -10.51 -0.16 -9.93
C ASN A 8 -11.86 -0.60 -9.34
N GLN A 9 -11.96 -1.75 -8.68
CA GLN A 9 -13.16 -2.18 -7.94
C GLN A 9 -13.20 -1.65 -6.49
N ILE A 10 -12.07 -1.15 -5.99
CA ILE A 10 -11.99 -0.48 -4.71
C ILE A 10 -12.41 0.98 -4.95
N TRP A 11 -13.33 1.52 -4.14
CA TRP A 11 -13.75 2.93 -4.16
C TRP A 11 -12.55 3.85 -3.90
N SER A 12 -11.78 4.10 -4.95
CA SER A 12 -10.51 4.77 -4.86
C SER A 12 -10.40 5.83 -5.94
N GLU A 13 -10.20 7.07 -5.50
CA GLU A 13 -9.94 8.21 -6.36
C GLU A 13 -8.43 8.30 -6.65
N ILE A 14 -8.05 8.53 -7.90
CA ILE A 14 -6.63 8.69 -8.27
C ILE A 14 -6.22 10.14 -7.99
N ILE A 15 -5.45 10.36 -6.92
CA ILE A 15 -4.94 11.69 -6.56
C ILE A 15 -3.73 12.07 -7.41
N LEU A 16 -2.85 11.10 -7.69
CA LEU A 16 -1.67 11.29 -8.54
C LEU A 16 -1.47 10.05 -9.40
N GLN A 17 -1.17 10.26 -10.67
CA GLN A 17 -0.87 9.18 -11.61
C GLN A 17 0.54 9.33 -12.17
N ASN A 18 1.25 8.20 -12.32
CA ASN A 18 2.59 8.13 -12.91
C ASN A 18 3.58 9.13 -12.28
N VAL A 19 3.64 9.13 -10.95
CA VAL A 19 4.52 10.03 -10.19
C VAL A 19 5.71 9.29 -9.64
N THR A 20 6.81 10.02 -9.41
CA THR A 20 7.93 9.45 -8.68
C THR A 20 7.50 9.15 -7.25
N PRO A 21 7.98 8.06 -6.65
CA PRO A 21 7.56 7.71 -5.29
C PRO A 21 7.92 8.80 -4.26
N ARG A 22 8.93 9.65 -4.51
CA ARG A 22 9.24 10.82 -3.67
C ARG A 22 8.12 11.87 -3.70
N LYS A 23 7.51 12.08 -4.87
CA LYS A 23 6.38 13.02 -5.02
C LYS A 23 5.14 12.51 -4.31
N SER A 24 4.91 11.20 -4.34
CA SER A 24 3.86 10.53 -3.56
C SER A 24 4.08 10.72 -2.05
N ASP A 25 5.28 10.39 -1.55
CA ASP A 25 5.63 10.54 -0.12
C ASP A 25 5.45 12.00 0.35
N ASN A 26 5.86 12.97 -0.47
CA ASN A 26 5.68 14.38 -0.18
C ASN A 26 4.21 14.82 -0.16
N ARG A 27 3.35 14.23 -1.00
CA ARG A 27 1.91 14.52 -1.03
C ARG A 27 1.26 14.01 0.25
N VAL A 28 1.58 12.78 0.64
CA VAL A 28 1.11 12.17 1.89
C VAL A 28 1.45 13.04 3.09
N LYS A 29 2.72 13.47 3.23
CA LYS A 29 3.16 14.34 4.33
C LYS A 29 2.46 15.70 4.40
N LYS A 30 1.95 16.21 3.27
CA LYS A 30 1.26 17.50 3.19
C LYS A 30 -0.23 17.39 3.45
N SER A 31 -0.83 16.25 3.08
CA SER A 31 -2.27 16.04 3.17
C SER A 31 -2.66 15.37 4.48
N CYS A 32 -1.90 14.38 4.95
CA CYS A 32 -2.21 13.60 6.14
C CYS A 32 -1.29 13.99 7.30
N ARG A 33 -1.86 14.15 8.49
CA ARG A 33 -1.08 14.30 9.73
C ARG A 33 -0.44 12.98 10.17
N GLU A 34 -1.08 11.88 9.82
CA GLU A 34 -0.64 10.54 10.16
C GLU A 34 -0.21 9.78 8.91
N TYR A 35 0.95 9.13 9.01
CA TYR A 35 1.51 8.37 7.91
C TYR A 35 2.35 7.20 8.41
N TYR A 36 2.31 6.11 7.66
CA TYR A 36 3.01 4.86 7.95
C TYR A 36 3.88 4.45 6.77
N LEU A 37 4.97 3.74 7.06
CA LEU A 37 5.85 3.20 6.03
C LEU A 37 5.39 1.80 5.66
N ILE A 38 5.10 1.58 4.37
CA ILE A 38 4.68 0.29 3.84
C ILE A 38 5.76 -0.31 2.95
N GLU A 39 6.01 -1.60 3.13
CA GLU A 39 6.96 -2.36 2.32
C GLU A 39 6.27 -3.02 1.11
N PRO A 40 7.02 -3.31 0.03
CA PRO A 40 6.52 -4.14 -1.06
C PRO A 40 6.05 -5.50 -0.55
N GLY A 41 4.91 -5.98 -1.05
CA GLY A 41 4.37 -7.28 -0.67
C GLY A 41 3.43 -7.26 0.54
N THR A 42 3.22 -6.10 1.19
CA THR A 42 2.12 -5.94 2.14
C THR A 42 0.80 -6.16 1.41
N VAL A 43 -0.11 -6.94 2.01
CA VAL A 43 -1.46 -7.14 1.50
C VAL A 43 -2.35 -6.09 2.13
N PHE A 44 -3.09 -5.35 1.30
CA PHE A 44 -4.08 -4.37 1.74
C PHE A 44 -5.41 -4.71 1.09
N ARG A 45 -6.46 -4.96 1.88
CA ARG A 45 -7.78 -5.40 1.40
C ARG A 45 -7.69 -6.52 0.36
N ASP A 46 -6.94 -7.58 0.69
CA ASP A 46 -6.65 -8.74 -0.19
C ASP A 46 -5.88 -8.42 -1.48
N VAL A 47 -5.45 -7.17 -1.68
CA VAL A 47 -4.62 -6.77 -2.82
C VAL A 47 -3.16 -6.69 -2.39
N PRO A 48 -2.26 -7.49 -2.98
CA PRO A 48 -0.83 -7.38 -2.72
C PRO A 48 -0.29 -6.09 -3.32
N ILE A 49 0.36 -5.28 -2.48
CA ILE A 49 0.94 -4.01 -2.87
C ILE A 49 2.25 -4.26 -3.64
N THR A 50 2.21 -4.06 -4.96
CA THR A 50 3.31 -4.29 -5.90
C THR A 50 4.27 -3.09 -6.01
N LEU A 51 4.66 -2.51 -4.88
CA LEU A 51 5.59 -1.38 -4.86
C LEU A 51 7.01 -1.80 -5.25
N SER A 52 7.78 -0.87 -5.83
CA SER A 52 9.20 -1.09 -6.13
C SER A 52 10.11 -0.79 -4.94
N ARG A 53 9.63 -0.01 -3.96
CA ARG A 53 10.34 0.38 -2.75
C ARG A 53 9.35 0.67 -1.64
N ALA A 54 9.84 0.78 -0.41
CA ALA A 54 9.03 1.26 0.69
C ALA A 54 8.57 2.71 0.44
N MET A 55 7.30 2.98 0.74
CA MET A 55 6.64 4.26 0.51
C MET A 55 5.76 4.63 1.71
N LEU A 56 5.35 5.90 1.77
CA LEU A 56 4.45 6.38 2.82
C LEU A 56 2.99 6.21 2.42
N VAL A 57 2.22 5.61 3.31
CA VAL A 57 0.75 5.59 3.32
C VAL A 57 0.29 6.70 4.24
N GLY A 58 -0.66 7.52 3.81
CA GLY A 58 -1.28 8.54 4.64
C GLY A 58 -2.64 8.08 5.15
N ILE A 59 -2.95 8.41 6.39
CA ILE A 59 -4.29 8.24 6.95
C ILE A 59 -4.83 9.63 7.30
N ASP A 60 -6.00 9.93 6.77
CA ASP A 60 -6.77 11.13 7.09
C ASP A 60 -8.06 10.71 7.82
N GLU A 61 -7.98 10.62 9.14
CA GLU A 61 -9.11 10.26 10.01
C GLU A 61 -10.17 11.37 10.06
N GLU A 62 -9.79 12.63 9.79
CA GLU A 62 -10.72 13.77 9.75
C GLU A 62 -11.56 13.73 8.47
N ALA A 63 -10.95 13.43 7.31
CA ALA A 63 -11.64 13.30 6.03
C ALA A 63 -12.26 11.92 5.79
N GLY A 64 -11.89 10.90 6.58
CA GLY A 64 -12.30 9.51 6.38
C GLY A 64 -11.67 8.89 5.13
N ARG A 65 -10.38 9.15 4.89
CA ARG A 65 -9.69 8.72 3.66
C ARG A 65 -8.28 8.21 3.92
N ILE A 66 -7.85 7.24 3.12
CA ILE A 66 -6.51 6.66 3.17
C ILE A 66 -5.80 6.94 1.85
N LEU A 67 -4.64 7.59 1.93
CA LEU A 67 -3.75 7.82 0.80
C LEU A 67 -2.80 6.64 0.63
N MET A 68 -3.12 5.73 -0.29
CA MET A 68 -2.37 4.51 -0.55
C MET A 68 -1.53 4.62 -1.84
N PRO A 69 -0.19 4.54 -1.76
CA PRO A 69 0.64 4.41 -2.95
C PRO A 69 0.52 3.00 -3.51
N PHE A 70 0.24 2.90 -4.80
CA PHE A 70 0.18 1.63 -5.51
C PHE A 70 0.86 1.75 -6.87
N ARG A 71 1.61 0.72 -7.25
CA ARG A 71 2.30 0.67 -8.55
C ARG A 71 1.60 -0.32 -9.46
N LYS A 72 1.00 0.20 -10.53
CA LYS A 72 0.45 -0.61 -11.63
C LYS A 72 1.57 -0.97 -12.61
N PRO A 73 1.68 -2.23 -13.08
CA PRO A 73 2.68 -2.62 -14.07
C PRO A 73 2.60 -1.82 -15.38
N CYS A 74 1.39 -1.42 -15.78
CA CYS A 74 1.14 -0.67 -17.02
C CYS A 74 1.31 0.86 -16.91
N HIS A 75 1.06 1.46 -15.73
CA HIS A 75 1.02 2.92 -15.56
C HIS A 75 2.07 3.49 -14.59
N GLY A 76 2.84 2.64 -13.91
CA GLY A 76 3.81 3.07 -12.90
C GLY A 76 3.17 3.35 -11.54
N THR A 77 3.82 4.19 -10.74
CA THR A 77 3.41 4.50 -9.37
C THR A 77 2.34 5.59 -9.35
N SER A 78 1.24 5.32 -8.66
CA SER A 78 0.11 6.22 -8.48
C SER A 78 -0.28 6.29 -7.01
N LEU A 79 -0.85 7.42 -6.58
CA LEU A 79 -1.38 7.61 -5.24
C LEU A 79 -2.91 7.60 -5.32
N TYR A 80 -3.52 6.69 -4.57
CA TYR A 80 -4.97 6.51 -4.50
C TYR A 80 -5.47 7.09 -3.17
N ALA A 81 -6.59 7.81 -3.19
CA ALA A 81 -7.38 8.11 -2.01
C ALA A 81 -8.50 7.09 -1.94
N ILE A 82 -8.54 6.34 -0.85
CA ILE A 82 -9.54 5.30 -0.60
C ILE A 82 -10.41 5.82 0.52
N ASP A 83 -11.72 5.93 0.28
CA ASP A 83 -12.65 6.27 1.35
C ASP A 83 -12.68 5.12 2.35
N ALA A 84 -12.53 5.45 3.63
CA ALA A 84 -12.47 4.49 4.70
C ALA A 84 -13.10 5.02 5.98
N ASP A 85 -13.93 4.18 6.58
CA ASP A 85 -14.59 4.51 7.85
C ASP A 85 -13.61 4.39 9.02
N ARG A 86 -13.98 4.94 10.18
CA ARG A 86 -13.12 4.92 11.38
C ARG A 86 -12.73 3.50 11.81
N GLU A 87 -13.63 2.53 11.64
CA GLU A 87 -13.36 1.12 11.96
C GLU A 87 -12.30 0.53 11.01
N GLU A 88 -12.39 0.83 9.71
CA GLU A 88 -11.39 0.40 8.73
C GLU A 88 -10.04 1.07 8.96
N ILE A 89 -10.04 2.35 9.32
CA ILE A 89 -8.82 3.08 9.68
C ILE A 89 -8.16 2.44 10.91
N ALA A 90 -8.95 2.10 11.94
CA ALA A 90 -8.45 1.44 13.13
C ALA A 90 -7.91 0.02 12.83
N GLY A 91 -8.59 -0.73 11.95
CA GLY A 91 -8.13 -2.02 11.45
C GLY A 91 -6.81 -1.89 10.71
N LEU A 92 -6.72 -0.97 9.76
CA LEU A 92 -5.48 -0.68 9.02
C LEU A 92 -4.36 -0.25 9.95
N ARG A 93 -4.65 0.64 10.92
CA ARG A 93 -3.67 1.08 11.92
C ARG A 93 -3.16 -0.12 12.70
N SER A 94 -4.03 -1.04 13.10
CA SER A 94 -3.63 -2.27 13.79
C SER A 94 -2.79 -3.18 12.91
N GLU A 95 -3.14 -3.37 11.64
CA GLU A 95 -2.36 -4.17 10.69
C GLU A 95 -0.99 -3.57 10.39
N LEU A 96 -0.91 -2.25 10.21
CA LEU A 96 0.34 -1.53 9.94
C LEU A 96 1.23 -1.43 11.18
N MET A 97 0.64 -1.28 12.37
CA MET A 97 1.38 -1.31 13.65
C MET A 97 1.80 -2.73 14.05
N ALA A 98 0.97 -3.74 13.74
CA ALA A 98 1.23 -5.16 14.01
C ALA A 98 2.01 -5.85 12.88
N ALA A 99 2.31 -5.15 11.78
CA ALA A 99 3.29 -5.59 10.80
C ALA A 99 4.70 -5.24 11.32
N PRO A 100 5.43 -6.15 12.00
CA PRO A 100 6.86 -6.08 11.90
C PRO A 100 7.18 -6.25 10.42
N VAL A 101 8.15 -5.49 9.90
CA VAL A 101 8.94 -5.83 8.71
C VAL A 101 9.04 -7.35 8.61
N ARG A 102 8.15 -8.00 7.84
CA ARG A 102 8.17 -9.46 7.72
C ARG A 102 9.32 -9.72 6.78
N ARG A 103 10.51 -9.88 7.38
CA ARG A 103 11.60 -10.68 6.82
C ARG A 103 11.01 -12.05 6.50
N GLU A 104 10.45 -12.21 5.31
CA GLU A 104 10.25 -13.55 4.78
C GLU A 104 11.63 -14.05 4.32
N LYS A 105 12.31 -14.69 5.28
CA LYS A 105 13.39 -15.63 5.00
C LYS A 105 12.84 -16.68 4.05
N SER A 106 13.18 -16.59 2.77
CA SER A 106 13.09 -17.76 1.88
C SER A 106 14.18 -18.75 2.29
N SER A 107 13.88 -19.60 3.27
CA SER A 107 14.67 -20.76 3.63
C SER A 107 13.91 -22.01 3.20
N LYS A 108 14.29 -22.57 2.04
CA LYS A 108 14.45 -24.03 1.79
C LYS A 108 14.65 -24.32 0.30
N ARG A 109 15.90 -24.60 -0.10
CA ARG A 109 16.17 -25.83 -0.86
C ARG A 109 17.15 -26.66 -0.04
N ARG A 110 16.64 -27.80 0.42
CA ARG A 110 17.35 -28.82 1.17
C ARG A 110 18.46 -29.41 0.28
N LYS A 111 19.58 -29.75 0.92
CA LYS A 111 20.59 -30.70 0.44
C LYS A 111 19.91 -31.96 -0.14
N SER A 112 20.41 -32.43 -1.27
CA SER A 112 20.19 -33.80 -1.75
C SER A 112 21.58 -34.43 -1.99
N PRO A 113 21.95 -35.52 -1.29
CA PRO A 113 22.97 -36.47 -1.74
C PRO A 113 22.30 -37.49 -2.69
N PRO A 114 23.04 -38.14 -3.61
CA PRO A 114 23.97 -39.22 -3.28
C PRO A 114 25.38 -39.07 -3.88
#